data_AF-A0A8H6ZG90-F1
#
_entry.id   AF-A0A8H6ZG90-F1
#
_cell.length_a   1.000
_cell.length_b   1.000
_cell.length_c   1.000
_cell.angle_alpha   90.00
_cell.angle_beta   90.00
_cell.angle_gamma   90.00
#
_symmetry.space_group_name_H-M   'P 1'
#
loop_
_entity.id
_entity.type
_entity.pdbx_description
1 polymer ?
#
loop_
_entity_poly.entity_id
_entity_poly.type
_entity_poly.pdbx_seq_one_letter_code
_entity_poly.pdbx_strand_id
1 'polypeptide(L)'
;MKTSSISISLASFILSANALVRSSWSVTNVPSTGLTDVTFPLTIVEADHFSGYFLAQQFSFVNSGMGYTGLQPRPDANGKTILHAAFLSFIAGSNTTDKNCFDGADGGPGVSCNVEWNGVYGRRYDLEVKSNGSSVWVGTVIDTVTGARIHIGSYTLPASAGGIQSSHVGFVEWFFWNIEVPENHCALLPYQRTIFGTPHTTHPLSSGFQSTSVEYGDCVGKVAFHTQKVLGGAENNCGFKGMTGWDEHASFNWWRKMVQFVPALRGI
;
A
#
# COMPACT_ATOMS: atom_id res chain seq x y z
N MET A 1 18.26 -15.43 48.13
CA MET A 1 18.25 -14.85 46.76
C MET A 1 16.84 -14.96 46.21
N LYS A 2 16.13 -13.84 46.06
CA LYS A 2 14.80 -13.79 45.41
C LYS A 2 15.01 -13.24 44.01
N THR A 3 14.93 -14.09 43.00
CA THR A 3 14.95 -13.69 41.59
C THR A 3 13.57 -13.15 41.24
N SER A 4 13.48 -11.84 41.03
CA SER A 4 12.28 -11.18 40.53
C SER A 4 12.31 -11.25 39.00
N SER A 5 11.39 -12.01 38.42
CA SER A 5 11.23 -12.12 36.97
C SER A 5 10.47 -10.90 36.47
N ILE A 6 11.15 -10.01 35.76
CA ILE A 6 10.53 -8.89 35.04
C ILE A 6 9.86 -9.47 33.79
N SER A 7 8.53 -9.54 33.80
CA SER A 7 7.76 -9.81 32.57
C SER A 7 7.75 -8.53 31.73
N ILE A 8 8.53 -8.54 30.64
CA ILE A 8 8.46 -7.52 29.60
C ILE A 8 7.23 -7.85 28.76
N SER A 9 6.13 -7.15 29.03
CA SER A 9 4.96 -7.14 28.15
C SER A 9 5.37 -6.45 26.84
N LEU A 10 5.50 -7.21 25.75
CA LEU A 10 5.53 -6.65 24.41
C LEU A 10 4.14 -6.04 24.15
N ALA A 11 3.99 -4.77 24.46
CA ALA A 11 2.91 -3.98 23.88
C ALA A 11 3.17 -3.93 22.37
N SER A 12 2.40 -4.69 21.60
CA SER A 12 2.29 -4.49 20.16
C SER A 12 1.82 -3.06 19.95
N PHE A 13 2.74 -2.17 19.63
CA PHE A 13 2.42 -0.88 19.06
C PHE A 13 1.77 -1.17 17.71
N ILE A 14 0.44 -1.26 17.69
CA ILE A 14 -0.29 -1.02 16.45
C ILE A 14 -0.05 0.46 16.20
N LEU A 15 0.99 0.74 15.42
CA LEU A 15 1.22 2.03 14.83
C LEU A 15 -0.11 2.37 14.14
N SER A 16 -0.84 3.34 14.70
CA SER A 16 -2.05 3.87 14.08
C SER A 16 -1.63 4.34 12.70
N ALA A 17 -1.87 3.52 11.67
CA ALA A 17 -1.56 3.88 10.30
C ALA A 17 -2.26 5.22 10.03
N ASN A 18 -1.48 6.26 9.73
CA ASN A 18 -1.96 7.61 9.51
C ASN A 18 -2.57 7.72 8.09
N ALA A 19 -3.50 6.81 7.78
CA ALA A 19 -4.25 6.83 6.55
C ALA A 19 -5.08 8.12 6.49
N LEU A 20 -4.83 8.91 5.46
CA LEU A 20 -5.43 10.23 5.25
C LEU A 20 -6.77 10.13 4.54
N VAL A 21 -6.88 9.10 3.69
CA VAL A 21 -8.04 8.86 2.85
C VAL A 21 -8.34 7.36 2.91
N ARG A 22 -9.63 7.01 2.94
CA ARG A 22 -10.14 5.65 2.87
C ARG A 22 -11.12 5.50 1.72
N SER A 23 -11.06 4.38 1.00
CA SER A 23 -11.94 4.10 -0.14
C SER A 23 -12.47 2.67 -0.06
N SER A 24 -13.76 2.45 0.19
CA SER A 24 -14.31 1.10 0.31
C SER A 24 -14.52 0.46 -1.06
N TRP A 25 -14.32 -0.85 -1.14
CA TRP A 25 -14.61 -1.63 -2.34
C TRP A 25 -15.37 -2.92 -1.99
N SER A 26 -16.13 -3.44 -2.95
CA SER A 26 -16.77 -4.74 -2.82
C SER A 26 -16.90 -5.46 -4.16
N VAL A 27 -17.16 -6.77 -4.11
CA VAL A 27 -17.45 -7.65 -5.23
C VAL A 27 -18.65 -8.52 -4.86
N THR A 28 -19.63 -8.63 -5.76
CA THR A 28 -20.81 -9.48 -5.57
C THR A 28 -20.54 -10.93 -5.96
N ASN A 29 -21.47 -11.82 -5.59
CA ASN A 29 -21.44 -13.25 -5.94
C ASN A 29 -20.14 -13.96 -5.51
N VAL A 30 -19.64 -13.66 -4.31
CA VAL A 30 -18.40 -14.26 -3.80
C VAL A 30 -18.71 -15.61 -3.12
N PRO A 31 -18.00 -16.70 -3.46
CA PRO A 31 -18.14 -17.97 -2.77
C PRO A 31 -17.87 -17.86 -1.27
N SER A 32 -18.46 -18.72 -0.45
CA SER A 32 -18.16 -18.78 0.98
C SER A 32 -16.70 -19.11 1.28
N THR A 33 -16.01 -19.78 0.34
CA THR A 33 -14.57 -20.05 0.39
C THR A 33 -13.71 -18.84 -0.01
N GLY A 34 -14.31 -17.75 -0.48
CA GLY A 34 -13.63 -16.57 -1.01
C GLY A 34 -13.26 -16.67 -2.49
N LEU A 35 -12.87 -15.54 -3.07
CA LEU A 35 -12.38 -15.40 -4.44
C LEU A 35 -10.96 -15.97 -4.58
N THR A 36 -10.63 -16.53 -5.74
CA THR A 36 -9.27 -16.95 -6.09
C THR A 36 -8.43 -15.86 -6.72
N ASP A 37 -9.07 -14.76 -7.11
CA ASP A 37 -8.43 -13.59 -7.69
C ASP A 37 -9.28 -12.34 -7.49
N VAL A 38 -8.59 -11.21 -7.41
CA VAL A 38 -9.19 -9.87 -7.52
C VAL A 38 -8.17 -8.96 -8.18
N THR A 39 -8.63 -8.10 -9.07
CA THR A 39 -7.81 -7.09 -9.73
C THR A 39 -8.31 -5.72 -9.32
N PHE A 40 -7.38 -4.90 -8.84
CA PHE A 40 -7.62 -3.52 -8.43
C PHE A 40 -7.02 -2.55 -9.43
N PRO A 41 -7.83 -1.85 -10.24
CA PRO A 41 -7.31 -0.79 -11.08
C PRO A 41 -6.88 0.41 -10.22
N LEU A 42 -5.69 0.94 -10.50
CA LEU A 42 -5.17 2.12 -9.83
C LEU A 42 -4.48 3.04 -10.84
N THR A 43 -4.71 4.34 -10.73
CA THR A 43 -4.04 5.37 -11.54
C THR A 43 -3.55 6.47 -10.62
N ILE A 44 -2.23 6.66 -10.53
CA ILE A 44 -1.66 7.88 -9.95
C ILE A 44 -1.72 8.93 -11.04
N VAL A 45 -2.69 9.84 -10.96
CA VAL A 45 -2.90 10.85 -12.01
C VAL A 45 -1.85 11.95 -11.91
N GLU A 46 -1.58 12.38 -10.68
CA GLU A 46 -0.62 13.44 -10.37
C GLU A 46 -0.12 13.22 -8.95
N ALA A 47 1.19 13.23 -8.75
CA ALA A 47 1.83 13.35 -7.45
C ALA A 47 3.27 13.78 -7.69
N ASP A 48 3.89 14.39 -6.70
CA ASP A 48 5.32 14.70 -6.79
C ASP A 48 6.16 13.41 -6.85
N HIS A 49 7.30 13.47 -7.54
CA HIS A 49 8.18 12.33 -7.76
C HIS A 49 9.14 12.19 -6.57
N PHE A 50 8.60 11.81 -5.41
CA PHE A 50 9.39 11.42 -4.24
C PHE A 50 8.67 10.37 -3.41
N SER A 51 9.44 9.73 -2.52
CA SER A 51 8.89 8.75 -1.58
C SER A 51 8.00 9.43 -0.55
N GLY A 52 6.96 8.73 -0.09
CA GLY A 52 6.17 9.11 1.09
C GLY A 52 4.70 8.75 0.97
N TYR A 53 4.14 8.81 -0.23
CA TYR A 53 2.79 8.33 -0.47
C TYR A 53 2.74 6.82 -0.69
N PHE A 54 1.71 6.20 -0.12
CA PHE A 54 1.28 4.87 -0.49
C PHE A 54 -0.22 4.82 -0.75
N LEU A 55 -0.55 4.32 -1.94
CA LEU A 55 -1.91 4.27 -2.47
C LEU A 55 -2.26 2.81 -2.71
N ALA A 56 -3.10 2.25 -1.86
CA ALA A 56 -3.22 0.80 -1.74
C ALA A 56 -4.66 0.34 -1.54
N GLN A 57 -4.92 -0.91 -1.94
CA GLN A 57 -6.13 -1.65 -1.67
C GLN A 57 -5.80 -2.78 -0.70
N GLN A 58 -6.48 -2.81 0.44
CA GLN A 58 -6.40 -3.94 1.35
C GLN A 58 -7.42 -4.99 0.92
N PHE A 59 -7.19 -6.23 1.34
CA PHE A 59 -8.10 -7.35 1.16
C PHE A 59 -7.94 -8.32 2.33
N SER A 60 -9.04 -8.96 2.75
CA SER A 60 -9.01 -9.98 3.79
C SER A 60 -9.20 -11.36 3.18
N PHE A 61 -8.60 -12.36 3.80
CA PHE A 61 -8.80 -13.76 3.44
C PHE A 61 -9.84 -14.40 4.36
N VAL A 62 -10.64 -15.33 3.83
CA VAL A 62 -11.55 -16.14 4.64
C VAL A 62 -10.76 -16.94 5.67
N ASN A 63 -11.21 -16.99 6.93
CA ASN A 63 -10.55 -17.68 8.04
C ASN A 63 -9.09 -17.28 8.30
N SER A 64 -8.71 -16.06 7.92
CA SER A 64 -7.35 -15.56 8.12
C SER A 64 -7.32 -14.03 8.23
N GLY A 65 -6.11 -13.47 8.20
CA GLY A 65 -5.86 -12.03 8.24
C GLY A 65 -6.01 -11.36 6.88
N MET A 66 -5.34 -10.22 6.76
CA MET A 66 -5.41 -9.35 5.58
C MET A 66 -4.07 -9.26 4.84
N GLY A 67 -4.14 -8.76 3.62
CA GLY A 67 -3.01 -8.28 2.84
C GLY A 67 -3.35 -6.94 2.20
N TYR A 68 -2.39 -6.35 1.51
CA TYR A 68 -2.67 -5.23 0.62
C TYR A 68 -1.76 -5.25 -0.61
N THR A 69 -2.19 -4.55 -1.65
CA THR A 69 -1.36 -4.23 -2.80
C THR A 69 -1.56 -2.76 -3.18
N GLY A 70 -0.52 -2.11 -3.68
CA GLY A 70 -0.60 -0.69 -4.02
C GLY A 70 0.63 -0.17 -4.74
N LEU A 71 0.59 1.12 -5.04
CA LEU A 71 1.65 1.85 -5.72
C LEU A 71 2.15 3.02 -4.87
N GLN A 72 3.44 3.35 -5.04
CA GLN A 72 4.11 4.49 -4.44
C GLN A 72 4.87 5.27 -5.53
N PRO A 73 4.68 6.59 -5.60
CA PRO A 73 5.63 7.51 -6.21
C PRO A 73 7.05 7.30 -5.69
N ARG A 74 8.06 7.46 -6.56
CA ARG A 74 9.48 7.46 -6.21
C ARG A 74 10.20 8.62 -6.89
N PRO A 75 11.37 9.03 -6.37
CA PRO A 75 12.28 9.89 -7.10
C PRO A 75 12.60 9.33 -8.48
N ASP A 76 12.69 10.22 -9.47
CA ASP A 76 13.18 9.86 -10.78
C ASP A 76 14.60 9.29 -10.68
N ALA A 77 14.88 8.26 -11.47
CA ALA A 77 16.20 7.66 -11.58
C ALA A 77 16.63 7.61 -13.04
N ASN A 78 17.84 8.11 -13.33
CA ASN A 78 18.40 8.14 -14.69
C ASN A 78 17.47 8.82 -15.72
N GLY A 79 16.80 9.90 -15.31
CA GLY A 79 15.86 10.65 -16.14
C GLY A 79 14.54 9.92 -16.43
N LYS A 80 14.22 8.88 -15.65
CA LYS A 80 12.99 8.10 -15.80
C LYS A 80 12.17 8.14 -14.52
N THR A 81 10.87 8.22 -14.70
CA THR A 81 9.86 8.04 -13.66
C THR A 81 9.91 6.63 -13.10
N ILE A 82 10.02 6.55 -11.77
CA ILE A 82 10.01 5.28 -11.05
C ILE A 82 8.69 5.16 -10.29
N LEU A 83 8.05 4.00 -10.44
CA LEU A 83 6.96 3.58 -9.57
C LEU A 83 7.40 2.35 -8.78
N HIS A 84 6.98 2.32 -7.52
CA HIS A 84 7.19 1.19 -6.63
C HIS A 84 5.86 0.51 -6.36
N ALA A 85 5.78 -0.80 -6.56
CA ALA A 85 4.62 -1.60 -6.21
C ALA A 85 4.94 -2.49 -5.02
N ALA A 86 3.96 -2.62 -4.14
CA ALA A 86 4.06 -3.46 -2.97
C ALA A 86 2.90 -4.47 -2.94
N PHE A 87 3.18 -5.66 -2.41
CA PHE A 87 2.21 -6.73 -2.18
C PHE A 87 2.56 -7.45 -0.88
N LEU A 88 1.67 -7.39 0.11
CA LEU A 88 1.94 -7.84 1.47
C LEU A 88 0.88 -8.82 1.97
N SER A 89 1.30 -9.66 2.91
CA SER A 89 0.46 -10.48 3.78
C SER A 89 0.79 -10.14 5.23
N PHE A 90 -0.23 -9.85 6.05
CA PHE A 90 -0.11 -9.66 7.51
C PHE A 90 -0.46 -10.94 8.28
N ILE A 91 -0.41 -12.09 7.60
CA ILE A 91 -0.83 -13.37 8.18
C ILE A 91 0.40 -14.08 8.74
N ALA A 92 0.39 -14.31 10.06
CA ALA A 92 1.43 -15.09 10.71
C ALA A 92 1.52 -16.51 10.11
N GLY A 93 2.76 -16.99 9.89
CA GLY A 93 3.01 -18.26 9.23
C GLY A 93 2.97 -18.21 7.69
N SER A 94 2.75 -17.03 7.09
CA SER A 94 3.04 -16.83 5.67
C SER A 94 4.54 -17.03 5.42
N ASN A 95 4.90 -17.57 4.25
CA ASN A 95 6.29 -17.72 3.84
C ASN A 95 6.47 -17.43 2.34
N THR A 96 7.70 -17.31 1.90
CA THR A 96 8.02 -17.05 0.49
C THR A 96 9.37 -17.65 0.10
N THR A 97 9.52 -17.97 -1.19
CA THR A 97 10.81 -18.28 -1.83
C THR A 97 11.12 -17.29 -2.96
N ASP A 98 10.30 -16.25 -3.08
CA ASP A 98 10.38 -15.27 -4.13
C ASP A 98 11.45 -14.22 -3.81
N LYS A 99 12.32 -13.93 -4.78
CA LYS A 99 13.45 -13.00 -4.60
C LYS A 99 13.02 -11.55 -4.34
N ASN A 100 11.79 -11.19 -4.71
CA ASN A 100 11.25 -9.85 -4.48
C ASN A 100 10.64 -9.71 -3.08
N CYS A 101 10.59 -10.80 -2.31
CA CYS A 101 9.90 -10.86 -1.03
C CYS A 101 10.86 -11.15 0.13
N PHE A 102 10.45 -10.72 1.32
CA PHE A 102 11.15 -10.97 2.57
C PHE A 102 10.17 -11.17 3.72
N ASP A 103 10.65 -11.80 4.79
CA ASP A 103 9.86 -12.07 5.99
C ASP A 103 9.52 -10.77 6.73
N GLY A 104 8.27 -10.69 7.20
CA GLY A 104 7.71 -9.55 7.93
C GLY A 104 6.82 -8.65 7.07
N ALA A 105 5.86 -7.98 7.72
CA ALA A 105 4.97 -6.99 7.13
C ALA A 105 4.85 -5.79 8.08
N ASP A 106 5.38 -4.64 7.66
CA ASP A 106 5.45 -3.39 8.46
C ASP A 106 6.00 -3.60 9.89
N GLY A 107 7.06 -4.42 10.01
CA GLY A 107 7.69 -4.78 11.28
C GLY A 107 6.95 -5.86 12.09
N GLY A 108 5.78 -6.30 11.63
CA GLY A 108 5.00 -7.40 12.21
C GLY A 108 5.14 -8.73 11.46
N PRO A 109 4.41 -9.78 11.89
CA PRO A 109 4.37 -11.07 11.22
C PRO A 109 3.79 -10.96 9.80
N GLY A 110 4.34 -11.71 8.85
CA GLY A 110 3.84 -11.69 7.49
C GLY A 110 4.93 -11.87 6.44
N VAL A 111 4.63 -11.47 5.22
CA VAL A 111 5.57 -11.39 4.10
C VAL A 111 5.35 -10.08 3.37
N SER A 112 6.45 -9.41 3.00
CA SER A 112 6.43 -8.23 2.15
C SER A 112 7.14 -8.47 0.84
N CYS A 113 6.48 -8.12 -0.26
CA CYS A 113 7.04 -8.17 -1.60
C CYS A 113 7.01 -6.79 -2.23
N ASN A 114 8.04 -6.45 -3.00
CA ASN A 114 8.04 -5.21 -3.76
C ASN A 114 8.88 -5.27 -5.03
N VAL A 115 8.57 -4.36 -5.95
CA VAL A 115 9.34 -4.16 -7.19
C VAL A 115 9.27 -2.70 -7.61
N GLU A 116 10.32 -2.22 -8.24
CA GLU A 116 10.35 -0.92 -8.90
C GLU A 116 10.51 -1.08 -10.41
N TRP A 117 9.89 -0.20 -11.17
CA TRP A 117 10.02 -0.16 -12.62
C TRP A 117 9.88 1.26 -13.15
N ASN A 118 10.21 1.43 -14.44
CA ASN A 118 9.98 2.68 -15.16
C ASN A 118 8.48 2.84 -15.45
N GLY A 119 7.79 3.54 -14.56
CA GLY A 119 6.36 3.79 -14.65
C GLY A 119 6.01 5.07 -15.41
N VAL A 120 4.71 5.30 -15.56
CA VAL A 120 4.12 6.46 -16.24
C VAL A 120 2.91 6.92 -15.44
N TYR A 121 2.90 8.18 -15.03
CA TYR A 121 1.77 8.82 -14.35
C TYR A 121 0.59 9.03 -15.32
N GLY A 122 -0.62 9.10 -14.78
CA GLY A 122 -1.86 9.17 -15.57
C GLY A 122 -2.21 7.86 -16.28
N ARG A 123 -1.37 6.84 -16.20
CA ARG A 123 -1.63 5.51 -16.77
C ARG A 123 -2.31 4.61 -15.74
N ARG A 124 -3.33 3.88 -16.20
CA ARG A 124 -3.97 2.83 -15.40
C ARG A 124 -3.09 1.59 -15.33
N TYR A 125 -2.84 1.15 -14.10
CA TYR A 125 -2.24 -0.13 -13.79
C TYR A 125 -3.27 -1.00 -13.07
N ASP A 126 -3.39 -2.24 -13.52
CA ASP A 126 -4.24 -3.24 -12.87
C ASP A 126 -3.36 -4.04 -11.90
N LEU A 127 -3.67 -3.94 -10.60
CA LEU A 127 -3.00 -4.68 -9.54
C LEU A 127 -3.74 -6.00 -9.33
N GLU A 128 -3.25 -7.06 -9.97
CA GLU A 128 -3.82 -8.41 -9.89
C GLU A 128 -3.27 -9.14 -8.66
N VAL A 129 -4.17 -9.60 -7.81
CA VAL A 129 -3.89 -10.52 -6.71
C VAL A 129 -4.55 -11.83 -7.06
N LYS A 130 -3.76 -12.88 -7.25
CA LYS A 130 -4.26 -14.15 -7.78
C LYS A 130 -3.59 -15.34 -7.14
N SER A 131 -4.39 -16.35 -6.82
CA SER A 131 -3.89 -17.67 -6.48
C SER A 131 -3.66 -18.50 -7.75
N ASN A 132 -2.57 -19.25 -7.79
CA ASN A 132 -2.29 -20.25 -8.84
C ASN A 132 -2.90 -21.63 -8.52
N GLY A 133 -3.79 -21.71 -7.52
CA GLY A 133 -4.28 -22.96 -6.92
C GLY A 133 -3.29 -23.45 -5.84
N SER A 134 -3.81 -23.83 -4.66
CA SER A 134 -3.10 -23.98 -3.36
C SER A 134 -3.22 -22.73 -2.45
N SER A 135 -2.34 -22.63 -1.46
CA SER A 135 -2.20 -21.48 -0.56
C SER A 135 -1.23 -20.41 -1.09
N VAL A 136 -0.72 -20.55 -2.32
CA VAL A 136 0.19 -19.57 -2.94
C VAL A 136 -0.60 -18.44 -3.61
N TRP A 137 -0.18 -17.21 -3.35
CA TRP A 137 -0.74 -15.97 -3.88
C TRP A 137 0.34 -15.14 -4.55
N VAL A 138 -0.02 -14.53 -5.69
CA VAL A 138 0.88 -13.76 -6.54
C VAL A 138 0.31 -12.36 -6.73
N GLY A 139 1.16 -11.35 -6.53
CA GLY A 139 0.87 -9.95 -6.83
C GLY A 139 1.53 -9.55 -8.16
N THR A 140 0.76 -8.98 -9.09
CA THR A 140 1.25 -8.52 -10.40
C THR A 140 0.71 -7.13 -10.71
N VAL A 141 1.57 -6.24 -11.23
CA VAL A 141 1.14 -5.01 -11.88
C VAL A 141 0.99 -5.24 -13.37
N ILE A 142 -0.14 -4.85 -13.96
CA ILE A 142 -0.40 -4.94 -15.38
C ILE A 142 -0.55 -3.52 -15.94
N ASP A 143 0.34 -3.12 -16.84
CA ASP A 143 0.20 -1.89 -17.59
C ASP A 143 -0.90 -2.07 -18.65
N THR A 144 -2.02 -1.36 -18.50
CA THR A 144 -3.19 -1.54 -19.38
C THR A 144 -3.00 -0.98 -20.80
N VAL A 145 -1.98 -0.15 -21.02
CA VAL A 145 -1.66 0.42 -22.33
C VAL A 145 -0.76 -0.51 -23.13
N THR A 146 0.21 -1.15 -22.48
CA THR A 146 1.21 -2.00 -23.14
C THR A 146 0.95 -3.50 -22.99
N GLY A 147 0.12 -3.89 -22.03
CA GLY A 147 -0.07 -5.29 -21.62
C GLY A 147 1.10 -5.87 -20.83
N ALA A 148 2.12 -5.08 -20.51
CA ALA A 148 3.28 -5.54 -19.75
C ALA A 148 2.85 -6.01 -18.35
N ARG A 149 3.33 -7.19 -17.95
CA ARG A 149 3.08 -7.79 -16.64
C ARG A 149 4.35 -7.74 -15.81
N ILE A 150 4.27 -7.11 -14.65
CA ILE A 150 5.39 -6.85 -13.75
C ILE A 150 5.10 -7.61 -12.46
N HIS A 151 5.90 -8.65 -12.23
CA HIS A 151 5.79 -9.50 -11.06
C HIS A 151 6.23 -8.71 -9.81
N ILE A 152 5.32 -8.49 -8.86
CA ILE A 152 5.64 -7.86 -7.58
C ILE A 152 6.28 -8.90 -6.67
N GLY A 153 5.67 -10.07 -6.55
CA GLY A 153 6.14 -11.15 -5.71
C GLY A 153 5.07 -12.21 -5.46
N SER A 154 5.44 -13.22 -4.69
CA SER A 154 4.53 -14.31 -4.29
C SER A 154 4.79 -14.78 -2.87
N TYR A 155 3.75 -15.23 -2.19
CA TYR A 155 3.84 -15.83 -0.86
C TYR A 155 2.85 -16.98 -0.69
N THR A 156 3.16 -17.90 0.21
CA THR A 156 2.29 -19.00 0.62
C THR A 156 1.65 -18.63 1.95
N LEU A 157 0.32 -18.70 2.02
CA LEU A 157 -0.43 -18.55 3.26
C LEU A 157 -0.53 -19.90 4.02
N PRO A 158 -0.81 -19.88 5.33
CA PRO A 158 -1.17 -21.09 6.07
C PRO A 158 -2.36 -21.83 5.44
N ALA A 159 -2.41 -23.15 5.58
CA ALA A 159 -3.45 -23.99 4.99
C ALA A 159 -4.89 -23.67 5.47
N SER A 160 -5.03 -22.99 6.62
CA SER A 160 -6.33 -22.54 7.13
C SER A 160 -6.89 -21.32 6.40
N ALA A 161 -6.08 -20.59 5.63
CA ALA A 161 -6.52 -19.42 4.88
C ALA A 161 -7.32 -19.83 3.63
N GLY A 162 -8.51 -19.24 3.50
CA GLY A 162 -9.33 -19.34 2.29
C GLY A 162 -8.99 -18.25 1.26
N GLY A 163 -9.90 -18.05 0.31
CA GLY A 163 -9.84 -17.01 -0.71
C GLY A 163 -10.12 -15.60 -0.18
N ILE A 164 -10.10 -14.63 -1.08
CA ILE A 164 -10.32 -13.22 -0.77
C ILE A 164 -11.80 -12.97 -0.49
N GLN A 165 -12.08 -12.22 0.58
CA GLN A 165 -13.43 -11.83 0.99
C GLN A 165 -14.05 -10.80 0.03
N SER A 166 -15.36 -10.61 0.13
CA SER A 166 -16.14 -9.81 -0.81
C SER A 166 -15.94 -8.30 -0.72
N SER A 167 -15.24 -7.79 0.29
CA SER A 167 -15.08 -6.35 0.47
C SER A 167 -13.93 -6.02 1.39
N HIS A 168 -13.34 -4.85 1.19
CA HIS A 168 -12.44 -4.23 2.14
C HIS A 168 -12.39 -2.71 1.87
N VAL A 169 -11.32 -2.09 2.34
CA VAL A 169 -11.00 -0.69 2.12
C VAL A 169 -9.62 -0.56 1.48
N GLY A 170 -9.45 0.44 0.63
CA GLY A 170 -8.17 1.00 0.26
C GLY A 170 -7.88 2.26 1.07
N PHE A 171 -6.65 2.75 0.93
CA PHE A 171 -6.17 3.91 1.63
C PHE A 171 -5.18 4.74 0.80
N VAL A 172 -5.09 6.02 1.14
CA VAL A 172 -3.93 6.88 0.81
C VAL A 172 -3.29 7.26 2.13
N GLU A 173 -2.00 6.97 2.25
CA GLU A 173 -1.22 7.24 3.45
C GLU A 173 0.05 8.02 3.09
N TRP A 174 0.44 8.94 3.97
CA TRP A 174 1.79 9.49 4.00
C TRP A 174 2.62 8.74 5.06
N PHE A 175 3.32 7.69 4.65
CA PHE A 175 3.85 6.67 5.58
C PHE A 175 4.98 7.18 6.46
N PHE A 176 5.61 8.31 6.13
CA PHE A 176 6.62 8.90 7.00
C PHE A 176 6.06 9.39 8.35
N TRP A 177 4.77 9.73 8.41
CA TRP A 177 4.10 10.12 9.65
C TRP A 177 3.89 8.94 10.61
N ASN A 178 4.11 7.70 10.15
CA ASN A 178 4.14 6.54 11.03
C ASN A 178 5.42 6.50 11.89
N ILE A 179 6.47 7.24 11.52
CA ILE A 179 7.73 7.32 12.27
C ILE A 179 7.76 8.60 13.11
N GLU A 180 7.53 9.74 12.47
CA GLU A 180 7.59 11.06 13.09
C GLU A 180 6.57 11.99 12.43
N VAL A 181 5.77 12.66 13.26
CA VAL A 181 4.71 13.57 12.82
C VAL A 181 5.15 15.00 13.13
N PRO A 182 5.44 15.84 12.11
CA PRO A 182 5.74 17.25 12.32
C PRO A 182 4.59 18.03 12.98
N GLU A 183 4.92 19.14 13.62
CA GLU A 183 3.91 20.12 13.99
C GLU A 183 3.25 20.67 12.71
N ASN A 184 1.93 20.89 12.73
CA ASN A 184 1.15 21.34 11.57
C ASN A 184 1.28 20.44 10.32
N HIS A 185 1.63 19.17 10.48
CA HIS A 185 1.89 18.23 9.39
C HIS A 185 0.79 18.18 8.32
N CYS A 186 -0.49 18.30 8.68
CA CYS A 186 -1.59 18.30 7.69
C CYS A 186 -1.42 19.40 6.63
N ALA A 187 -0.90 20.58 7.00
CA ALA A 187 -0.66 21.68 6.08
C ALA A 187 0.60 21.46 5.19
N LEU A 188 1.45 20.51 5.58
CA LEU A 188 2.69 20.14 4.89
C LEU A 188 2.50 18.94 3.96
N LEU A 189 1.27 18.38 3.86
CA LEU A 189 1.02 17.22 3.03
C LEU A 189 1.23 17.57 1.54
N PRO A 190 2.09 16.84 0.80
CA PRO A 190 2.27 17.04 -0.64
C PRO A 190 1.00 16.78 -1.43
N TYR A 191 0.85 17.38 -2.60
CA TYR A 191 -0.31 17.10 -3.43
C TYR A 191 -0.24 15.71 -4.08
N GLN A 192 -1.35 14.97 -4.01
CA GLN A 192 -1.59 13.80 -4.85
C GLN A 192 -3.02 13.80 -5.40
N ARG A 193 -3.21 13.17 -6.55
CA ARG A 193 -4.50 12.86 -7.15
C ARG A 193 -4.47 11.48 -7.79
N THR A 194 -5.44 10.65 -7.41
CA THR A 194 -5.45 9.22 -7.72
C THR A 194 -6.85 8.73 -8.00
N ILE A 195 -6.96 7.78 -8.93
CA ILE A 195 -8.19 7.06 -9.23
C ILE A 195 -8.05 5.63 -8.70
N PHE A 196 -8.93 5.27 -7.77
CA PHE A 196 -9.20 3.89 -7.40
C PHE A 196 -10.31 3.39 -8.33
N GLY A 197 -10.02 2.36 -9.13
CA GLY A 197 -11.01 1.78 -10.03
C GLY A 197 -11.89 0.73 -9.36
N THR A 198 -13.01 0.43 -10.01
CA THR A 198 -13.89 -0.67 -9.64
C THR A 198 -13.13 -1.99 -9.73
N PRO A 199 -13.03 -2.76 -8.64
CA PRO A 199 -12.35 -4.04 -8.67
C PRO A 199 -13.09 -5.03 -9.57
N HIS A 200 -12.40 -6.05 -10.05
CA HIS A 200 -13.02 -7.13 -10.80
C HIS A 200 -12.33 -8.46 -10.52
N THR A 201 -13.01 -9.55 -10.86
CA THR A 201 -12.55 -10.92 -10.64
C THR A 201 -12.98 -11.77 -11.83
N THR A 202 -12.31 -12.90 -12.03
CA THR A 202 -12.72 -13.91 -12.99
C THR A 202 -13.89 -14.77 -12.53
N HIS A 203 -14.32 -14.65 -11.26
CA HIS A 203 -15.47 -15.39 -10.76
C HIS A 203 -16.75 -15.03 -11.52
N PRO A 204 -17.50 -16.02 -12.06
CA PRO A 204 -18.65 -15.76 -12.91
C PRO A 204 -19.72 -14.91 -12.21
N LEU A 205 -20.34 -14.00 -12.97
CA LEU A 205 -21.45 -13.15 -12.51
C LEU A 205 -21.12 -12.23 -11.32
N SER A 206 -19.83 -12.08 -10.97
CA SER A 206 -19.38 -11.09 -10.00
C SER A 206 -19.34 -9.70 -10.62
N SER A 207 -19.79 -8.71 -9.83
CA SER A 207 -19.68 -7.30 -10.17
C SER A 207 -18.95 -6.57 -9.05
N GLY A 208 -17.93 -5.79 -9.41
CA GLY A 208 -17.27 -4.92 -8.46
C GLY A 208 -18.02 -3.62 -8.19
N PHE A 209 -17.67 -3.01 -7.07
CA PHE A 209 -18.07 -1.66 -6.70
C PHE A 209 -16.91 -0.95 -6.00
N GLN A 210 -16.69 0.32 -6.34
CA GLN A 210 -15.74 1.20 -5.67
C GLN A 210 -16.50 2.42 -5.17
N SER A 211 -16.46 2.68 -3.87
CA SER A 211 -17.05 3.88 -3.29
C SER A 211 -16.21 5.10 -3.63
N THR A 212 -16.82 6.28 -3.51
CA THR A 212 -16.06 7.51 -3.33
C THR A 212 -15.21 7.42 -2.06
N SER A 213 -14.12 8.16 -2.03
CA SER A 213 -13.21 8.18 -0.90
C SER A 213 -13.72 9.09 0.21
N VAL A 214 -13.23 8.92 1.43
CA VAL A 214 -13.49 9.82 2.56
C VAL A 214 -12.19 10.13 3.28
N GLU A 215 -12.07 11.32 3.86
CA GLU A 215 -10.95 11.62 4.76
C GLU A 215 -11.01 10.74 6.02
N TYR A 216 -9.85 10.44 6.59
CA TYR A 216 -9.68 9.67 7.80
C TYR A 216 -8.50 10.22 8.62
N GLY A 217 -8.47 9.93 9.92
CA GLY A 217 -7.41 10.39 10.82
C GLY A 217 -7.60 11.82 11.33
N ASP A 218 -6.51 12.44 11.78
CA ASP A 218 -6.46 13.75 12.43
C ASP A 218 -6.38 14.94 11.44
N CYS A 219 -6.15 14.64 10.16
CA CYS A 219 -6.13 15.62 9.07
C CYS A 219 -7.47 15.85 8.36
N VAL A 220 -8.58 15.29 8.86
CA VAL A 220 -9.93 15.52 8.29
C VAL A 220 -10.22 17.02 8.21
N GLY A 221 -10.60 17.49 7.02
CA GLY A 221 -10.91 18.89 6.72
C GLY A 221 -9.69 19.81 6.60
N LYS A 222 -8.46 19.26 6.60
CA LYS A 222 -7.21 20.06 6.65
C LYS A 222 -6.28 19.84 5.46
N VAL A 223 -6.59 18.89 4.57
CA VAL A 223 -5.68 18.45 3.50
C VAL A 223 -6.24 18.71 2.09
N ALA A 224 -7.03 19.77 1.92
CA ALA A 224 -7.63 20.14 0.62
C ALA A 224 -8.27 18.95 -0.12
N PHE A 225 -8.92 18.07 0.64
CA PHE A 225 -9.46 16.84 0.10
C PHE A 225 -10.64 17.10 -0.84
N HIS A 226 -10.67 16.35 -1.94
CA HIS A 226 -11.83 16.26 -2.80
C HIS A 226 -11.95 14.83 -3.35
N THR A 227 -13.19 14.40 -3.58
CA THR A 227 -13.50 13.10 -4.19
C THR A 227 -14.67 13.23 -5.13
N GLN A 228 -14.67 12.42 -6.18
CA GLN A 228 -15.77 12.33 -7.11
C GLN A 228 -15.87 10.92 -7.72
N LYS A 229 -17.08 10.55 -8.13
CA LYS A 229 -17.25 9.36 -8.98
C LYS A 229 -16.71 9.66 -10.36
N VAL A 230 -16.01 8.69 -10.92
CA VAL A 230 -15.56 8.71 -12.32
C VAL A 230 -16.03 7.43 -13.01
N LEU A 231 -15.93 7.38 -14.33
CA LEU A 231 -16.25 6.16 -15.06
C LEU A 231 -15.37 5.01 -14.57
N GLY A 232 -15.99 3.96 -14.03
CA GLY A 232 -15.28 2.77 -13.56
C GLY A 232 -14.48 2.97 -12.28
N GLY A 233 -14.80 3.94 -11.42
CA GLY A 233 -14.12 4.11 -10.14
C GLY A 233 -14.46 5.39 -9.38
N ALA A 234 -13.54 5.80 -8.51
CA ALA A 234 -13.58 7.07 -7.80
C ALA A 234 -12.20 7.75 -7.83
N GLU A 235 -12.21 9.04 -8.12
CA GLU A 235 -11.04 9.90 -7.97
C GLU A 235 -11.03 10.51 -6.56
N ASN A 236 -9.84 10.66 -5.99
CA ASN A 236 -9.61 11.53 -4.86
C ASN A 236 -8.30 12.32 -5.03
N ASN A 237 -8.22 13.43 -4.33
CA ASN A 237 -6.98 14.17 -4.11
C ASN A 237 -6.86 14.60 -2.66
N CYS A 238 -5.63 14.83 -2.21
CA CYS A 238 -5.32 15.49 -0.95
C CYS A 238 -3.94 16.16 -1.03
N GLY A 239 -3.68 17.05 -0.08
CA GLY A 239 -2.45 17.83 0.07
C GLY A 239 -2.36 19.06 -0.83
N PHE A 240 -1.19 19.68 -0.82
CA PHE A 240 -0.94 21.00 -1.37
C PHE A 240 0.28 21.00 -2.29
N LYS A 241 0.19 21.72 -3.41
CA LYS A 241 1.29 21.83 -4.37
C LYS A 241 2.48 22.54 -3.74
N GLY A 242 3.69 22.04 -3.99
CA GLY A 242 4.93 22.59 -3.46
C GLY A 242 5.28 22.15 -2.03
N MET A 243 4.45 21.32 -1.39
CA MET A 243 4.76 20.75 -0.08
C MET A 243 5.53 19.43 -0.21
N THR A 244 6.34 19.10 0.79
CA THR A 244 7.23 17.91 0.77
C THR A 244 6.92 16.89 1.87
N GLY A 245 5.88 17.11 2.67
CA GLY A 245 5.53 16.28 3.82
C GLY A 245 6.30 16.64 5.09
N TRP A 246 7.19 17.63 4.99
CA TRP A 246 8.09 18.09 6.02
C TRP A 246 8.24 19.61 5.98
N ASP A 247 8.67 20.18 7.11
CA ASP A 247 9.11 21.57 7.17
C ASP A 247 10.50 21.68 6.50
N GLU A 248 10.70 22.67 5.62
CA GLU A 248 11.98 22.98 4.99
C GLU A 248 13.10 23.23 6.02
N HIS A 249 12.75 23.76 7.21
CA HIS A 249 13.70 23.93 8.31
C HIS A 249 14.07 22.62 9.01
N ALA A 250 13.17 21.63 9.03
CA ALA A 250 13.39 20.32 9.65
C ALA A 250 14.12 19.34 8.73
N SER A 251 13.90 19.44 7.42
CA SER A 251 14.47 18.54 6.40
C SER A 251 16.00 18.64 6.28
N PHE A 252 16.60 19.79 6.59
CA PHE A 252 18.07 19.94 6.67
C PHE A 252 18.70 19.15 7.83
N ASN A 253 17.99 19.03 8.96
CA ASN A 253 18.41 18.21 10.10
C ASN A 253 18.12 16.72 9.89
N TRP A 254 17.05 16.38 9.15
CA TRP A 254 16.71 15.01 8.80
C TRP A 254 17.73 14.38 7.82
N TRP A 255 18.17 15.10 6.79
CA TRP A 255 19.27 14.63 5.91
C TRP A 255 20.53 14.31 6.72
N ARG A 256 20.89 15.16 7.69
CA ARG A 256 22.02 14.89 8.61
C ARG A 256 21.81 13.65 9.48
N LYS A 257 20.60 13.41 9.98
CA LYS A 257 20.27 12.20 10.75
C LYS A 257 20.30 10.93 9.88
N MET A 258 19.79 10.97 8.65
CA MET A 258 19.87 9.82 7.74
C MET A 258 21.30 9.49 7.31
N VAL A 259 22.14 10.50 7.07
CA VAL A 259 23.58 10.29 6.76
C VAL A 259 24.34 9.70 7.96
N GLN A 260 23.88 9.92 9.19
CA GLN A 260 24.47 9.32 10.40
C GLN A 260 24.03 7.86 10.66
N PHE A 261 22.98 7.38 10.01
CA PHE A 261 22.50 5.99 10.12
C PHE A 261 22.99 5.06 9.00
N VAL A 262 23.95 5.49 8.18
CA VAL A 262 24.78 4.59 7.37
C VAL A 262 26.06 4.31 8.17
N PRO A 263 26.21 3.15 8.85
CA PRO A 263 27.53 2.76 9.31
C PRO A 263 28.40 2.53 8.08
N ALA A 264 29.50 3.27 8.03
CA ALA A 264 30.68 3.07 7.20
C ALA A 264 30.78 1.69 6.52
N LEU A 265 30.43 1.62 5.25
CA LEU A 265 31.08 0.74 4.27
C LEU A 265 31.98 1.60 3.37
N ARG A 266 33.00 2.20 4.00
CA ARG A 266 34.23 2.61 3.30
C ARG A 266 35.35 1.82 3.94
N GLY A 267 35.70 0.71 3.30
CA GLY A 267 36.71 -0.21 3.79
C GLY A 267 36.85 -1.49 2.96
N ILE A 268 36.83 -1.37 1.62
CA ILE A 268 37.66 -2.14 0.67
C ILE A 268 38.06 -1.17 -0.43
#